data_AF-A0A3M1YPB7-F1
#
_entry.id   AF-A0A3M1YPB7-F1
#
_cell.length_a   1.000
_cell.length_b   1.000
_cell.length_c   1.000
_cell.angle_alpha   90.00
_cell.angle_beta   90.00
_cell.angle_gamma   90.00
#
_symmetry.space_group_name_H-M   'P 1'
#
loop_
_entity.id
_entity.type
_entity.pdbx_description
1 polymer ?
#
loop_
_entity_poly.entity_id
_entity_poly.type
_entity_poly.pdbx_seq_one_letter_code
_entity_poly.pdbx_strand_id
1 'polypeptide(L)'
;DYDYRHSALKVRPDRRFLVLSAELALQQDEPSAIADRMAQYVAHRKRTQPPGASLGSIFKNPPNDYAGRLIEAAGLKGYRIGDAQVSPVHANFFINLGDATASDYYALIQHVRKVVEEQFGVKLEMEVECVGEWD
;
A
#
# COMPACT_ATOMS: atom_id res chain seq x y z
N ASP A 1 -19.92 10.20 -2.14
CA ASP A 1 -19.69 8.90 -2.76
C ASP A 1 -18.34 8.37 -2.32
N TYR A 2 -18.33 7.23 -1.62
CA TYR A 2 -17.16 6.59 -1.03
C TYR A 2 -17.23 5.09 -1.33
N ASP A 3 -16.11 4.52 -1.76
CA ASP A 3 -15.97 3.08 -2.01
C ASP A 3 -14.52 2.66 -1.69
N TYR A 4 -14.17 1.39 -1.90
CA TYR A 4 -12.84 0.85 -1.65
C TYR A 4 -11.76 1.69 -2.34
N ARG A 5 -10.96 2.38 -1.52
CA ARG A 5 -9.89 3.30 -1.96
C ARG A 5 -10.37 4.41 -2.88
N HIS A 6 -11.64 4.76 -2.80
CA HIS A 6 -12.31 5.69 -3.70
C HIS A 6 -13.05 6.79 -2.94
N SER A 7 -13.08 8.00 -3.49
CA SER A 7 -13.92 9.08 -3.01
C SER A 7 -14.25 10.05 -4.14
N ALA A 8 -15.31 10.83 -3.95
CA ALA A 8 -15.68 11.93 -4.84
C ALA A 8 -14.54 12.94 -5.11
N LEU A 9 -13.53 13.02 -4.23
CA LEU A 9 -12.36 13.87 -4.44
C LEU A 9 -11.43 13.28 -5.51
N LYS A 10 -11.23 11.96 -5.51
CA LYS A 10 -10.34 11.27 -6.49
C LYS A 10 -10.89 11.34 -7.92
N VAL A 11 -12.21 11.31 -8.09
CA VAL A 11 -12.88 11.33 -9.42
C VAL A 11 -13.25 12.71 -9.92
N ARG A 12 -12.91 13.77 -9.19
CA ARG A 12 -13.16 15.13 -9.66
C ARG A 12 -12.40 15.37 -10.97
N PRO A 13 -13.04 15.88 -12.04
CA PRO A 13 -12.41 15.98 -13.37
C PRO A 13 -11.09 16.75 -13.40
N ASP A 14 -10.99 17.84 -12.63
CA ASP A 14 -9.78 18.65 -12.57
C ASP A 14 -8.83 18.25 -11.43
N ARG A 15 -9.27 17.32 -10.55
CA ARG A 15 -8.58 16.88 -9.34
C ARG A 15 -8.05 18.03 -8.45
N ARG A 16 -8.60 19.24 -8.59
CA ARG A 16 -8.20 20.41 -7.80
C ARG A 16 -9.10 20.54 -6.59
N PHE A 17 -8.53 20.25 -5.44
CA PHE A 17 -9.17 20.44 -4.15
C PHE A 17 -8.12 20.55 -3.05
N LEU A 18 -8.49 21.22 -1.97
CA LEU A 18 -7.76 21.21 -0.72
C LEU A 18 -8.75 20.86 0.38
N VAL A 19 -8.49 19.78 1.11
CA VAL A 19 -9.32 19.42 2.26
C VAL A 19 -8.93 20.34 3.42
N LEU A 20 -9.88 21.16 3.89
CA LEU A 20 -9.64 22.12 4.97
C LEU A 20 -9.98 21.55 6.35
N SER A 21 -10.98 20.68 6.42
CA SER A 21 -11.44 20.04 7.65
C SER A 21 -12.14 18.72 7.35
N ALA A 22 -12.27 17.89 8.39
CA ALA A 22 -13.11 16.71 8.40
C ALA A 22 -13.83 16.65 9.75
N GLU A 23 -15.13 16.38 9.73
CA GLU A 23 -15.92 16.12 10.92
C GLU A 23 -16.21 14.62 11.00
N LEU A 24 -15.92 14.01 12.15
CA LEU A 24 -16.06 12.58 12.36
C LEU A 24 -17.09 12.35 13.47
N ALA A 25 -18.21 11.72 13.12
CA ALA A 25 -19.18 11.25 14.11
C ALA A 25 -18.67 9.93 14.73
N LEU A 26 -18.41 9.95 16.04
CA LEU A 26 -17.91 8.81 16.79
C LEU A 26 -18.97 8.28 17.77
N GLN A 27 -18.77 7.06 18.26
CA GLN A 27 -19.58 6.47 19.33
C GLN A 27 -18.81 6.49 20.64
N GLN A 28 -19.49 6.86 21.72
CA GLN A 28 -18.95 6.73 23.07
C GLN A 28 -18.79 5.27 23.44
N ASP A 29 -17.72 4.97 24.17
CA ASP A 29 -17.39 3.64 24.66
C ASP A 29 -16.51 3.75 25.91
N GLU A 30 -16.26 2.64 26.59
CA GLU A 30 -15.44 2.59 27.80
C GLU A 30 -13.98 3.02 27.50
N PRO A 31 -13.42 4.03 28.19
CA PRO A 31 -12.07 4.53 27.92
C PRO A 31 -10.99 3.44 27.96
N SER A 32 -11.13 2.49 28.89
CA SER A 32 -10.21 1.35 29.03
C SER A 32 -10.26 0.43 27.79
N ALA A 33 -11.46 0.08 27.35
CA ALA A 33 -11.68 -0.76 26.16
C ALA A 33 -11.22 -0.08 24.87
N ILE A 34 -11.33 1.25 24.76
CA ILE A 34 -10.76 2.02 23.64
C ILE A 34 -9.23 1.90 23.64
N ALA A 35 -8.59 2.14 24.79
CA ALA A 35 -7.13 2.07 24.91
C ALA A 35 -6.59 0.66 24.57
N ASP A 36 -7.27 -0.39 25.02
CA ASP A 36 -6.90 -1.77 24.73
C ASP A 36 -6.97 -2.09 23.24
N ARG A 37 -8.05 -1.70 22.56
CA ARG A 37 -8.19 -1.88 21.10
C ARG A 37 -7.10 -1.10 20.34
N MET A 38 -6.82 0.13 20.74
CA MET A 38 -5.73 0.93 20.16
C MET A 38 -4.38 0.24 20.31
N ALA A 39 -4.06 -0.27 21.50
CA ALA A 39 -2.82 -0.98 21.77
C ALA A 39 -2.70 -2.26 20.92
N GLN A 40 -3.80 -3.02 20.79
CA GLN A 40 -3.86 -4.22 19.95
C GLN A 40 -3.58 -3.89 18.47
N TYR A 41 -4.19 -2.83 17.92
CA TYR A 41 -3.92 -2.41 16.54
C TYR A 41 -2.48 -1.96 16.31
N VAL A 42 -1.90 -1.22 17.26
CA VAL A 42 -0.49 -0.81 17.20
C VAL A 42 0.43 -2.03 17.24
N ALA A 43 0.18 -2.98 18.14
CA ALA A 43 0.97 -4.20 18.26
C ALA A 43 0.86 -5.08 17.01
N HIS A 44 -0.35 -5.21 16.45
CA HIS A 44 -0.57 -5.92 15.20
C HIS A 44 0.21 -5.27 14.06
N ARG A 45 0.08 -3.95 13.87
CA ARG A 45 0.78 -3.21 12.82
C ARG A 45 2.30 -3.37 12.91
N LYS A 46 2.88 -3.26 14.10
CA LYS A 46 4.33 -3.45 14.32
C LYS A 46 4.81 -4.85 13.94
N ARG A 47 3.96 -5.87 14.12
CA ARG A 47 4.28 -7.25 13.78
C ARG A 47 4.14 -7.54 12.28
N THR A 48 3.14 -6.93 11.63
CA THR A 48 2.76 -7.31 10.27
C THR A 48 3.23 -6.34 9.19
N GLN A 49 3.74 -5.16 9.54
CA GLN A 49 4.19 -4.15 8.58
C GLN A 49 5.64 -3.76 8.87
N PRO A 50 6.46 -3.52 7.83
CA PRO A 50 7.83 -3.07 8.02
C PRO A 50 7.86 -1.70 8.74
N PRO A 51 8.78 -1.51 9.70
CA PRO A 51 9.00 -0.21 10.31
C PRO A 51 9.74 0.74 9.33
N GLY A 52 9.72 2.03 9.63
CA GLY A 52 10.45 3.04 8.86
C GLY A 52 9.69 3.57 7.63
N ALA A 53 10.44 4.23 6.74
CA ALA A 53 9.88 4.82 5.54
C ALA A 53 9.47 3.73 4.54
N SER A 54 8.18 3.71 4.20
CA SER A 54 7.63 2.90 3.11
C SER A 54 6.54 3.68 2.40
N LEU A 55 6.17 3.24 1.20
CA LEU A 55 5.06 3.82 0.43
C LEU A 55 3.68 3.29 0.88
N GLY A 56 3.62 2.50 1.96
CA GLY A 56 2.43 1.76 2.33
C GLY A 56 2.17 0.57 1.41
N SER A 57 0.89 0.20 1.25
CA SER A 57 0.49 -0.83 0.29
C SER A 57 0.62 -0.30 -1.13
N ILE A 58 1.41 -1.00 -1.96
CA ILE A 58 1.70 -0.61 -3.34
C ILE A 58 0.51 -0.86 -4.26
N PHE A 59 -0.17 -2.00 -4.07
CA PHE A 59 -1.30 -2.41 -4.91
C PHE A 59 -2.59 -2.49 -4.11
N LYS A 60 -3.70 -2.24 -4.80
CA LYS A 60 -5.04 -2.58 -4.34
C LYS A 60 -5.19 -4.09 -4.23
N ASN A 61 -6.04 -4.54 -3.32
CA ASN A 61 -6.40 -5.97 -3.31
C ASN A 61 -7.30 -6.26 -4.51
N PRO A 62 -6.96 -7.27 -5.33
CA PRO A 62 -7.84 -7.72 -6.41
C PRO A 62 -9.09 -8.39 -5.83
N PRO A 63 -10.18 -8.55 -6.62
CA PRO A 63 -11.39 -9.21 -6.15
C PRO A 63 -11.09 -10.62 -5.61
N ASN A 64 -11.62 -10.91 -4.41
CA ASN A 64 -11.50 -12.22 -3.72
C ASN A 64 -10.08 -12.66 -3.35
N ASP A 65 -9.09 -11.78 -3.40
CA ASP A 65 -7.70 -12.13 -3.06
C ASP A 65 -6.93 -10.93 -2.47
N TYR A 66 -5.71 -11.16 -2.02
CA TYR A 66 -4.84 -10.16 -1.43
C TYR A 66 -3.58 -9.99 -2.28
N ALA A 67 -3.27 -8.76 -2.67
CA ALA A 67 -2.06 -8.49 -3.46
C ALA A 67 -0.80 -8.99 -2.75
N GLY A 68 -0.71 -8.77 -1.43
CA GLY A 68 0.41 -9.28 -0.63
C GLY A 68 0.55 -10.81 -0.68
N ARG A 69 -0.56 -11.56 -0.67
CA ARG A 69 -0.53 -13.02 -0.76
C ARG A 69 -0.02 -13.47 -2.14
N LEU A 70 -0.48 -12.83 -3.21
CA LEU A 70 -0.04 -13.13 -4.58
C LEU A 70 1.44 -12.83 -4.78
N ILE A 71 1.93 -11.69 -4.30
CA ILE A 71 3.35 -11.31 -4.40
C ILE A 71 4.24 -12.27 -3.60
N GLU A 72 3.77 -12.68 -2.42
CA GLU A 72 4.47 -13.67 -1.60
C GLU A 72 4.48 -15.06 -2.26
N ALA A 73 3.35 -15.51 -2.81
CA ALA A 73 3.26 -16.77 -3.53
C ALA A 73 4.10 -16.79 -4.82
N ALA A 74 4.29 -15.63 -5.45
CA ALA A 74 5.23 -15.44 -6.56
C ALA A 74 6.71 -15.53 -6.15
N GLY A 75 7.01 -15.64 -4.85
CA GLY A 75 8.37 -15.72 -4.32
C GLY A 75 9.11 -14.37 -4.33
N LEU A 76 8.39 -13.24 -4.38
CA LEU A 76 9.00 -11.92 -4.57
C LEU A 76 9.38 -11.21 -3.27
N LYS A 77 9.09 -11.76 -2.09
CA LYS A 77 9.58 -11.18 -0.81
C LYS A 77 11.11 -11.10 -0.83
N GLY A 78 11.64 -9.91 -0.53
CA GLY A 78 13.08 -9.65 -0.56
C GLY A 78 13.65 -9.36 -1.95
N TYR A 79 12.87 -9.50 -3.04
CA TYR A 79 13.31 -9.12 -4.38
C TYR A 79 13.59 -7.61 -4.45
N ARG A 80 14.65 -7.23 -5.18
CA ARG A 80 15.23 -5.89 -5.14
C ARG A 80 15.60 -5.41 -6.54
N ILE A 81 15.39 -4.12 -6.80
CA ILE A 81 15.92 -3.38 -7.96
C ILE A 81 16.51 -2.07 -7.43
N GLY A 82 17.76 -1.75 -7.77
CA GLY A 82 18.48 -0.64 -7.14
C GLY A 82 18.46 -0.80 -5.63
N ASP A 83 17.99 0.22 -4.90
CA ASP A 83 17.82 0.19 -3.44
C ASP A 83 16.36 -0.02 -2.99
N ALA A 84 15.43 -0.19 -3.93
CA ALA A 84 14.04 -0.53 -3.63
C ALA A 84 13.89 -2.05 -3.47
N GLN A 85 13.23 -2.49 -2.40
CA GLN A 85 13.03 -3.92 -2.11
C GLN A 85 11.60 -4.23 -1.72
N VAL A 86 11.07 -5.37 -2.18
CA VAL A 86 9.82 -5.94 -1.65
C VAL A 86 10.07 -6.37 -0.20
N SER A 87 9.32 -5.82 0.74
CA SER A 87 9.55 -6.07 2.16
C SER A 87 9.48 -7.57 2.48
N PRO A 88 10.46 -8.12 3.23
CA PRO A 88 10.39 -9.51 3.70
C PRO A 88 9.27 -9.71 4.74
N VAL A 89 8.81 -8.63 5.39
CA VAL A 89 7.73 -8.67 6.39
C VAL A 89 6.36 -8.71 5.70
N HIS A 90 6.12 -7.80 4.77
CA HIS A 90 4.83 -7.66 4.10
C HIS A 90 5.00 -7.45 2.59
N ALA A 91 4.65 -8.43 1.75
CA ALA A 91 5.00 -8.41 0.33
C ALA A 91 4.34 -7.27 -0.48
N ASN A 92 3.20 -6.74 -0.04
CA ASN A 92 2.60 -5.53 -0.66
C ASN A 92 3.24 -4.20 -0.21
N PHE A 93 4.34 -4.22 0.54
CA PHE A 93 5.08 -3.01 0.96
C PHE A 93 6.45 -3.04 0.34
N PHE A 94 6.84 -1.96 -0.33
CA PHE A 94 8.20 -1.79 -0.82
C PHE A 94 8.94 -0.82 0.10
N ILE A 95 10.17 -1.17 0.44
CA ILE A 95 11.01 -0.47 1.40
C ILE A 95 12.24 0.11 0.70
N ASN A 96 12.71 1.24 1.21
CA ASN A 96 13.96 1.86 0.80
C ASN A 96 15.09 1.33 1.70
N LEU A 97 16.13 0.76 1.11
CA LEU A 97 17.31 0.28 1.84
C LEU A 97 18.38 1.37 2.09
N GLY A 98 18.18 2.57 1.54
CA GLY A 98 19.05 3.73 1.69
C GLY A 98 18.79 4.74 0.58
N ASP A 99 19.24 4.40 -0.62
CA ASP A 99 19.35 5.32 -1.76
C ASP A 99 18.35 5.02 -2.89
N ALA A 100 17.20 4.41 -2.58
CA ALA A 100 16.23 4.03 -3.60
C ALA A 100 15.65 5.26 -4.32
N THR A 101 15.74 5.24 -5.64
CA THR A 101 15.17 6.28 -6.50
C THR A 101 13.71 5.99 -6.86
N ALA A 102 12.99 7.01 -7.32
CA ALA A 102 11.63 6.84 -7.86
C ALA A 102 11.60 5.81 -9.02
N SER A 103 12.63 5.81 -9.86
CA SER A 103 12.79 4.86 -10.96
C SER A 103 13.00 3.43 -10.48
N ASP A 104 13.74 3.21 -9.37
CA ASP A 104 13.90 1.89 -8.77
C ASP A 104 12.56 1.33 -8.28
N TYR A 105 11.78 2.16 -7.59
CA TYR A 105 10.43 1.79 -7.15
C TYR A 105 9.53 1.46 -8.34
N TYR A 106 9.53 2.29 -9.39
CA TYR A 106 8.68 2.05 -10.55
C TYR A 106 9.08 0.78 -11.29
N ALA A 107 10.37 0.55 -11.52
CA ALA A 107 10.88 -0.69 -12.10
C ALA A 107 10.47 -1.92 -11.27
N LEU A 108 10.57 -1.82 -9.94
CA LEU A 108 10.15 -2.88 -9.03
C LEU A 108 8.63 -3.14 -9.11
N ILE A 109 7.82 -2.09 -9.16
CA ILE A 109 6.37 -2.17 -9.36
C ILE A 109 6.05 -2.90 -10.67
N GLN A 110 6.66 -2.51 -11.79
CA GLN A 110 6.42 -3.14 -13.09
C GLN A 110 6.82 -4.61 -13.09
N HIS A 111 7.97 -4.93 -12.49
CA HIS A 111 8.42 -6.31 -12.35
C HIS A 111 7.41 -7.16 -11.57
N VAL A 112 6.97 -6.68 -10.41
CA VAL A 112 6.02 -7.40 -9.56
C VAL A 112 4.67 -7.60 -10.26
N ARG A 113 4.16 -6.57 -10.96
CA ARG A 113 2.93 -6.70 -11.77
C ARG A 113 3.07 -7.78 -12.84
N LYS A 114 4.18 -7.75 -13.58
CA LYS A 114 4.46 -8.72 -14.65
C LYS A 114 4.47 -10.15 -14.11
N VAL A 115 5.25 -10.41 -13.05
CA VAL A 115 5.38 -11.76 -12.49
C VAL A 115 4.05 -12.28 -11.92
N VAL A 116 3.28 -11.43 -11.23
CA VAL A 116 1.97 -11.83 -10.69
C VAL A 116 0.97 -12.11 -11.81
N GLU A 117 0.98 -11.32 -12.89
CA GLU A 117 0.16 -11.57 -14.06
C GLU A 117 0.56 -12.88 -14.77
N GLU A 118 1.86 -13.13 -14.96
CA GLU A 118 2.37 -14.34 -15.61
C GLU A 118 2.05 -15.61 -14.82
N GLN A 119 2.14 -15.58 -13.48
CA GLN A 119 1.93 -16.76 -12.65
C GLN A 119 0.46 -17.03 -12.29
N PHE A 120 -0.33 -15.97 -12.10
CA PHE A 120 -1.70 -16.09 -11.57
C PHE A 120 -2.77 -15.55 -12.50
N GLY A 121 -2.41 -14.91 -13.62
CA GLY A 121 -3.37 -14.25 -14.51
C GLY A 121 -4.03 -13.02 -13.90
N VAL A 122 -3.49 -12.50 -12.78
CA VAL A 122 -4.07 -11.37 -12.04
C VAL A 122 -3.29 -10.09 -12.34
N LYS A 123 -3.98 -9.09 -12.91
CA LYS A 123 -3.43 -7.75 -13.10
C LYS A 123 -3.57 -6.93 -11.82
N LEU A 124 -2.47 -6.71 -11.12
CA LEU A 124 -2.45 -5.83 -9.95
C LEU A 124 -2.61 -4.35 -10.38
N GLU A 125 -3.54 -3.65 -9.73
CA GLU A 125 -3.74 -2.21 -9.87
C GLU A 125 -2.98 -1.47 -8.76
N MET A 126 -2.26 -0.41 -9.10
CA MET A 126 -1.56 0.42 -8.13
C MET A 126 -2.53 1.18 -7.23
N GLU A 127 -2.22 1.19 -5.92
CA GLU A 127 -2.86 2.08 -4.95
C GLU A 127 -2.07 3.38 -4.80
N VAL A 128 -0.74 3.31 -4.93
CA VAL A 128 0.14 4.47 -4.94
C VAL A 128 -0.02 5.27 -6.22
N GLU A 129 0.11 6.59 -6.13
CA GLU A 129 0.04 7.48 -7.29
C GLU A 129 1.45 7.95 -7.68
N CYS A 130 1.76 7.79 -8.97
CA CYS A 130 2.95 8.36 -9.58
C CYS A 130 2.70 9.86 -9.86
N VAL A 131 3.49 10.74 -9.23
CA VAL A 131 3.45 12.19 -9.44
C VAL A 131 4.73 12.63 -10.14
N GLY A 132 4.63 13.55 -11.10
CA GLY A 132 5.76 14.00 -11.92
C GLY A 132 5.73 13.41 -13.34
N GLU A 133 6.86 13.52 -14.03
CA GLU A 133 7.05 12.98 -15.38
C GLU A 133 7.67 11.58 -15.29
N TRP A 134 7.05 10.61 -15.97
CA TRP A 134 7.41 9.19 -15.95
C TRP A 134 7.49 8.70 -17.39
N ASP A 135 8.49 9.19 -18.12
CA ASP A 135 8.84 8.74 -19.48
C ASP A 135 9.80 7.54 -19.45
#